data_AF-A0A2G1BNY4-F1
#
_entry.id   AF-A0A2G1BNY4-F1
#
_cell.length_a   1.000
_cell.length_b   1.000
_cell.length_c   1.000
_cell.angle_alpha   90.00
_cell.angle_beta   90.00
_cell.angle_gamma   90.00
#
_symmetry.space_group_name_H-M   'P 1'
#
loop_
_entity.id
_entity.type
_entity.pdbx_description
1 polymer ?
#
loop_
_entity_poly.entity_id
_entity_poly.type
_entity_poly.pdbx_seq_one_letter_code
_entity_poly.pdbx_strand_id
1 'polypeptide(L)'
;YKPDYDTSGWNKIKVPSNWELEGYGTPIYTNVVYPFPKNPPFIPHDINSVGSYKRHFVTPKNWEDKEVYLHFGAVSGAMYVYLNGQMVGYSEGSKTPADG
;
A
#
# COMPACT_ATOMS: atom_id res chain seq x y z
N TYR A 1 14.21 1.17 -0.96
CA TYR A 1 13.70 0.05 -0.13
C TYR A 1 14.83 -0.93 0.10
N LYS A 2 15.13 -1.34 1.35
CA LYS A 2 16.23 -2.25 1.67
C LYS A 2 15.68 -3.61 2.14
N PRO A 3 16.05 -4.75 1.51
CA PRO A 3 15.60 -6.07 1.93
C PRO A 3 15.88 -6.35 3.42
N ASP A 4 17.04 -5.92 3.90
CA ASP A 4 17.50 -6.17 5.28
C ASP A 4 17.12 -5.06 6.27
N TYR A 5 16.18 -4.18 5.89
CA TYR A 5 15.67 -3.18 6.83
C TYR A 5 14.99 -3.89 8.02
N ASP A 6 15.45 -3.60 9.23
CA ASP A 6 14.91 -4.19 10.44
C ASP A 6 13.49 -3.65 10.71
N THR A 7 12.52 -4.57 10.74
CA THR A 7 11.12 -4.29 11.08
C THR A 7 10.69 -4.95 12.38
N SER A 8 11.63 -5.35 13.24
CA SER A 8 11.35 -5.97 14.54
C SER A 8 10.48 -5.10 15.45
N GLY A 9 10.62 -3.77 15.35
CA GLY A 9 9.81 -2.80 16.07
C GLY A 9 8.48 -2.42 15.42
N TRP A 10 8.11 -3.03 14.27
CA TRP A 10 6.85 -2.70 13.60
C TRP A 10 5.68 -3.45 14.21
N ASN A 11 4.55 -2.78 14.31
CA ASN A 11 3.30 -3.42 14.65
C ASN A 11 2.84 -4.38 13.53
N LYS A 12 2.05 -5.39 13.90
CA LYS A 12 1.39 -6.27 12.94
C LYS A 12 -0.02 -5.77 12.67
N ILE A 13 -0.42 -5.80 11.40
CA ILE A 13 -1.77 -5.46 10.93
C ILE A 13 -2.29 -6.58 10.04
N LYS A 14 -3.59 -6.87 10.11
CA LYS A 14 -4.22 -7.88 9.25
C LYS A 14 -4.46 -7.31 7.85
N VAL A 15 -4.32 -8.15 6.82
CA VAL A 15 -4.60 -7.79 5.42
C VAL A 15 -5.61 -8.81 4.86
N PRO A 16 -6.69 -8.38 4.19
CA PRO A 16 -7.07 -6.98 3.90
C PRO A 16 -7.72 -6.27 5.09
N SER A 17 -7.45 -4.97 5.25
CA SER A 17 -8.12 -4.07 6.21
C SER A 17 -7.93 -2.60 5.81
N ASN A 18 -8.76 -1.71 6.36
CA ASN A 18 -8.48 -0.27 6.37
C ASN A 18 -7.77 0.05 7.69
N TRP A 19 -6.61 0.71 7.67
CA TRP A 19 -5.80 0.91 8.87
C TRP A 19 -6.50 1.78 9.92
N GLU A 20 -7.47 2.61 9.52
CA GLU A 20 -8.26 3.48 10.42
C GLU A 20 -9.13 2.65 11.36
N LEU A 21 -9.55 1.47 10.90
CA LEU A 21 -10.32 0.52 11.71
C LEU A 21 -9.41 -0.33 12.62
N GLU A 22 -8.11 -0.38 12.33
CA GLU A 22 -7.10 -1.09 13.11
C GLU A 22 -6.38 -0.15 14.12
N GLY A 23 -6.85 1.10 14.25
CA GLY A 23 -6.35 2.08 15.23
C GLY A 23 -5.26 3.03 14.72
N TYR A 24 -5.01 3.09 13.40
CA TYR A 24 -4.01 3.98 12.81
C TYR A 24 -4.65 5.12 12.04
N GLY A 25 -4.20 6.35 12.25
CA GLY A 25 -4.76 7.52 11.57
C GLY A 25 -6.12 7.94 12.15
N THR A 26 -6.94 8.59 11.32
CA THR A 26 -8.26 9.08 11.74
C THR A 26 -9.27 8.82 10.64
N PRO A 27 -10.40 8.15 10.92
CA PRO A 27 -11.45 7.96 9.93
C PRO A 27 -12.11 9.31 9.61
N ILE A 28 -12.11 9.69 8.35
CA ILE A 28 -12.68 10.97 7.89
C ILE A 28 -13.94 10.68 7.07
N TYR A 29 -15.07 11.24 7.49
CA TYR A 29 -16.31 11.23 6.74
C TYR A 29 -16.65 12.64 6.27
N THR A 30 -16.83 12.81 4.97
CA THR A 30 -17.25 14.07 4.37
C THR A 30 -18.37 13.83 3.38
N ASN A 31 -19.44 14.62 3.44
CA ASN A 31 -20.59 14.48 2.53
C ASN A 31 -20.34 15.16 1.17
N VAL A 32 -19.83 16.41 1.14
CA VAL A 32 -19.65 17.21 -0.10
C VAL A 32 -18.29 17.92 -0.20
N VAL A 33 -17.65 18.18 0.95
CA VAL A 33 -16.36 18.89 1.00
C VAL A 33 -15.21 17.89 0.96
N TYR A 34 -14.12 18.25 0.28
CA TYR A 34 -12.90 17.45 0.38
C TYR A 34 -12.33 17.58 1.82
N PRO A 35 -11.74 16.51 2.38
CA PRO A 35 -11.10 16.57 3.69
C PRO A 35 -9.78 17.33 3.68
N PHE A 36 -9.37 17.86 2.52
CA PHE A 36 -8.16 18.65 2.30
C PHE A 36 -8.49 19.90 1.46
N PRO A 37 -7.63 20.95 1.49
CA PRO A 37 -7.78 22.14 0.66
C PRO A 37 -7.96 21.80 -0.83
N LYS A 38 -8.95 22.42 -1.48
CA LYS A 38 -9.24 22.22 -2.91
C LYS A 38 -8.21 22.94 -3.79
N ASN A 39 -7.02 22.36 -3.96
CA ASN A 39 -5.94 22.93 -4.79
C ASN A 39 -5.37 21.92 -5.81
N PRO A 40 -6.17 21.41 -6.76
CA PRO A 40 -5.71 20.39 -7.71
C PRO A 40 -4.57 20.89 -8.61
N PRO A 41 -3.58 20.04 -8.97
CA PRO A 41 -3.42 18.62 -8.61
C PRO A 41 -2.67 18.39 -7.28
N PHE A 42 -2.43 19.44 -6.49
CA PHE A 42 -1.58 19.38 -5.31
C PHE A 42 -2.33 18.84 -4.09
N ILE A 43 -1.69 17.90 -3.39
CA ILE A 43 -2.13 17.42 -2.08
C ILE A 43 -1.18 17.99 -1.02
N PRO A 44 -1.67 18.47 0.13
CA PRO A 44 -0.79 18.90 1.21
C PRO A 44 -0.05 17.68 1.78
N HIS A 45 1.28 17.69 1.65
CA HIS A 45 2.14 16.56 2.03
C HIS A 45 2.26 16.38 3.55
N ASP A 46 1.99 17.43 4.32
CA ASP A 46 2.05 17.47 5.78
C ASP A 46 0.92 16.69 6.46
N ILE A 47 -0.21 16.48 5.78
CA ILE A 47 -1.36 15.72 6.28
C ILE A 47 -1.58 14.39 5.54
N ASN A 48 -0.67 14.02 4.63
CA ASN A 48 -0.79 12.78 3.86
C ASN A 48 -0.27 11.59 4.68
N SER A 49 -1.18 10.79 5.22
CA SER A 49 -0.83 9.60 6.01
C SER A 49 -0.24 8.52 5.10
N VAL A 50 0.95 8.00 5.46
CA VAL A 50 1.63 6.93 4.73
C VAL A 50 1.75 5.70 5.62
N GLY A 51 1.18 4.58 5.18
CA GLY A 51 1.43 3.27 5.79
C GLY A 51 2.44 2.47 5.00
N SER A 52 3.50 2.04 5.66
CA SER A 52 4.49 1.13 5.08
C SER A 52 4.20 -0.30 5.52
N TYR A 53 4.12 -1.22 4.55
CA TYR A 53 3.91 -2.64 4.80
C TYR A 53 5.13 -3.44 4.32
N LYS A 54 5.55 -4.43 5.10
CA LYS A 54 6.61 -5.38 4.72
C LYS A 54 6.18 -6.79 5.07
N ARG A 55 6.37 -7.72 4.14
CA ARG A 55 6.06 -9.15 4.33
C ARG A 55 7.11 -10.01 3.65
N HIS A 56 7.52 -11.07 4.34
CA HIS A 56 8.30 -12.16 3.75
C HIS A 56 7.36 -13.29 3.34
N PHE A 57 7.62 -13.89 2.19
CA PHE A 57 6.94 -15.08 1.71
C PHE A 57 7.96 -15.97 0.99
N VAL A 58 7.63 -17.26 0.88
CA VAL A 58 8.44 -18.25 0.17
C VAL A 58 7.64 -18.70 -1.04
N THR A 59 8.27 -18.71 -2.21
CA THR A 59 7.66 -19.23 -3.43
C THR A 59 7.75 -20.77 -3.46
N PRO A 60 6.68 -21.48 -3.85
CA PRO A 60 6.74 -22.91 -4.08
C PRO A 60 7.75 -23.30 -5.17
N LYS A 61 8.46 -24.42 -5.01
CA LYS A 61 9.43 -24.92 -6.01
C LYS A 61 8.81 -25.18 -7.40
N ASN A 62 7.53 -25.55 -7.44
CA ASN A 62 6.81 -25.85 -8.68
C ASN A 62 6.39 -24.61 -9.49
N TRP A 63 6.93 -23.43 -9.16
CA TRP A 63 6.81 -22.20 -9.94
C TRP A 63 7.99 -21.99 -10.89
N GLU A 64 9.04 -22.83 -10.81
CA GLU A 64 10.12 -22.83 -11.81
C GLU A 64 9.51 -22.94 -13.22
N ASP A 65 10.01 -22.10 -14.14
CA ASP A 65 9.55 -21.94 -15.53
C ASP A 65 8.09 -21.47 -15.72
N LYS A 66 7.47 -20.86 -14.70
CA LYS A 66 6.13 -20.25 -14.82
C LYS A 66 6.20 -18.73 -14.79
N GLU A 67 5.25 -18.10 -15.47
CA GLU A 67 4.94 -16.69 -15.24
C GLU A 67 4.20 -16.55 -13.91
N VAL A 68 4.66 -15.60 -13.10
CA VAL A 68 4.13 -15.31 -11.76
C VAL A 68 3.77 -13.83 -11.73
N TYR A 69 2.53 -13.54 -11.36
CA TYR A 69 1.98 -12.19 -11.31
C TYR A 69 1.66 -11.80 -9.88
N LEU A 70 1.94 -10.54 -9.52
CA LEU A 70 1.57 -9.99 -8.22
C LEU A 70 0.29 -9.16 -8.36
N HIS A 71 -0.81 -9.66 -7.79
CA HIS A 71 -2.12 -9.02 -7.91
C HIS A 71 -2.55 -8.31 -6.63
N PHE A 72 -2.96 -7.04 -6.75
CA PHE A 72 -3.58 -6.28 -5.67
C PHE A 72 -5.06 -6.02 -5.99
N GLY A 73 -5.95 -6.62 -5.19
CA GLY A 73 -7.40 -6.52 -5.43
C GLY A 73 -7.95 -5.10 -5.28
N ALA A 74 -7.53 -4.37 -4.26
CA ALA A 74 -7.82 -2.94 -4.09
C ALA A 74 -6.82 -2.30 -3.13
N VAL A 75 -6.38 -1.08 -3.47
CA VAL A 75 -5.59 -0.23 -2.58
C VAL A 75 -6.15 1.18 -2.65
N SER A 76 -6.39 1.83 -1.51
CA SER A 76 -6.91 3.21 -1.49
C SER A 76 -5.77 4.22 -1.61
N GLY A 77 -5.96 5.26 -2.43
CA GLY A 77 -4.94 6.29 -2.69
C GLY A 77 -3.92 5.83 -3.74
N ALA A 78 -2.64 5.87 -3.37
CA ALA A 78 -1.53 5.46 -4.21
C ALA A 78 -0.58 4.50 -3.47
N MET A 79 0.05 3.59 -4.20
CA MET A 79 0.94 2.57 -3.67
C MET A 79 2.19 2.42 -4.54
N TYR A 80 3.34 2.27 -3.87
CA TYR A 80 4.58 1.82 -4.48
C TYR A 80 4.88 0.39 -4.03
N VAL A 81 5.26 -0.49 -4.96
CA VAL A 81 5.55 -1.90 -4.68
C VAL A 81 7.03 -2.18 -4.95
N TYR A 82 7.67 -2.83 -3.99
CA TYR A 82 9.05 -3.27 -4.09
C TYR A 82 9.16 -4.76 -3.78
N LEU A 83 9.81 -5.52 -4.66
CA LEU A 83 10.13 -6.94 -4.47
C LEU A 83 11.64 -7.09 -4.35
N ASN A 84 12.12 -7.71 -3.27
CA ASN A 84 13.55 -7.94 -3.03
C ASN A 84 14.46 -6.70 -3.22
N GLY A 85 13.96 -5.50 -2.87
CA GLY A 85 14.72 -4.25 -3.01
C GLY A 85 14.43 -3.48 -4.31
N GLN A 86 13.87 -4.13 -5.33
CA GLN A 86 13.63 -3.56 -6.64
C GLN A 86 12.20 -3.03 -6.76
N MET A 87 12.03 -1.85 -7.36
CA MET A 87 10.70 -1.30 -7.62
C MET A 87 10.06 -2.08 -8.76
N VAL A 88 8.89 -2.65 -8.52
CA VAL A 88 8.16 -3.48 -9.49
C VAL A 88 6.85 -2.85 -9.96
N GLY A 89 6.34 -1.84 -9.25
CA GLY A 89 5.11 -1.20 -9.67
C GLY A 89 4.75 0.05 -8.88
N TYR A 90 3.84 0.82 -9.49
CA TYR A 90 3.11 1.92 -8.88
C TYR A 90 1.65 1.77 -9.29
N SER A 91 0.73 2.00 -8.35
CA SER A 91 -0.70 2.03 -8.65
C SER A 91 -1.34 3.23 -7.95
N GLU A 92 -2.19 3.95 -8.66
CA GLU A 92 -3.00 5.05 -8.17
C GLU A 92 -4.45 4.77 -8.56
N GLY A 93 -5.31 4.51 -7.58
CA GLY A 93 -6.70 4.15 -7.85
C GLY A 93 -7.34 3.39 -6.71
N SER A 94 -8.33 4.00 -6.06
CA SER A 94 -8.95 3.46 -4.84
C SER A 94 -9.84 2.22 -5.04
N LYS A 95 -10.13 1.81 -6.29
CA LYS A 95 -11.19 0.84 -6.62
C LYS A 95 -10.94 -0.04 -7.86
N THR A 96 -9.71 -0.09 -8.39
CA THR A 96 -9.39 -0.90 -9.57
C THR A 96 -8.20 -1.83 -9.28
N PRO A 97 -8.24 -3.09 -9.75
CA PRO A 97 -7.12 -4.01 -9.57
C PRO A 97 -5.86 -3.50 -10.27
N ALA A 98 -4.71 -3.79 -9.68
CA ALA A 98 -3.40 -3.51 -10.27
C ALA A 98 -2.65 -4.83 -10.48
N ASP A 99 -2.28 -5.08 -11.73
CA ASP A 99 -1.44 -6.20 -12.14
C ASP A 99 -0.05 -5.66 -12.52
N GLY A 100 1.00 -6.33 -12.04
CA GLY A 100 2.40 -6.06 -12.36
C GLY A 100 3.24 -7.32 -12.29
#